data_AF-A0A8T2R902-F1
#
_entry.id   AF-A0A8T2R902-F1
#
_cell.length_a   1.000
_cell.length_b   1.000
_cell.length_c   1.000
_cell.angle_alpha   90.00
_cell.angle_beta   90.00
_cell.angle_gamma   90.00
#
_symmetry.space_group_name_H-M   'P 1'
#
loop_
_entity.id
_entity.type
_entity.pdbx_description
1 polymer ?
#
loop_
_entity_poly.entity_id
_entity_poly.type
_entity_poly.pdbx_seq_one_letter_code
_entity_poly.pdbx_strand_id
1 'polypeptide(L)'
;MDTPRSVYWVDASNPGSDLAGEIAAAFAAASIAFKASDQHYSEILLERAKRVFEFANKYRGSYSNAFRNAVCPYYCSYSGYEDELIWGAAWMYMASRQQEYMDFIVSNKYQLQEHSPPFSWDDKHAGIHVLLTKIYLDQNSVGVNTLQHYELQGFKHKADNFMCSILPNIEYSQEASISTTPGGLVFVRDDENLQYATSTAFLLLTYHKYLSHASGMMTCHSHPSSIYHPHLLWMFAKHQVDYILGDNPMKMSYMVGYGENFPRRIHHRGSSLPSMSSHPQHISCKEGFNYFRSEQSNPNLLVGAVTGGPNGYDHYADERYNYEQSEPALYINAPLVGALSYLSGFSY
;
A
#
# COMPACT_ATOMS: atom_id res chain seq x y z
N MET A 1 20.61 -8.63 19.79
CA MET A 1 20.32 -9.71 18.82
C MET A 1 21.66 -10.28 18.42
N ASP A 2 21.88 -11.55 18.68
CA ASP A 2 23.23 -12.16 18.60
C ASP A 2 23.35 -13.16 17.45
N THR A 3 22.31 -13.23 16.61
CA THR A 3 22.32 -14.01 15.37
C THR A 3 23.02 -13.22 14.26
N PRO A 4 23.80 -13.87 13.38
CA PRO A 4 24.35 -13.22 12.19
C PRO A 4 23.27 -12.51 11.37
N ARG A 5 23.59 -11.34 10.82
CA ARG A 5 22.71 -10.53 9.97
C ARG A 5 23.32 -10.41 8.59
N SER A 6 23.11 -11.43 7.77
CA SER A 6 23.61 -11.47 6.39
C SER A 6 23.01 -10.36 5.54
N VAL A 7 23.83 -9.78 4.67
CA VAL A 7 23.42 -8.74 3.72
C VAL A 7 23.33 -9.38 2.34
N TYR A 8 22.20 -9.16 1.68
CA TYR A 8 21.94 -9.53 0.29
C TYR A 8 21.76 -8.26 -0.53
N TRP A 9 22.14 -8.28 -1.80
CA TRP A 9 22.00 -7.13 -2.71
C TRP A 9 21.75 -7.63 -4.13
N VAL A 10 21.01 -6.84 -4.90
CA VAL A 10 20.80 -7.07 -6.33
C VAL A 10 21.93 -6.43 -7.13
N ASP A 11 22.31 -7.05 -8.24
CA ASP A 11 23.31 -6.56 -9.18
C ASP A 11 22.98 -6.99 -10.62
N ALA A 12 23.87 -6.73 -11.56
CA ALA A 12 23.66 -7.07 -12.97
C ALA A 12 23.54 -8.57 -13.23
N SER A 13 24.13 -9.42 -12.37
CA SER A 13 24.08 -10.88 -12.48
C SER A 13 22.89 -11.47 -11.70
N ASN A 14 22.44 -10.78 -10.66
CA ASN A 14 21.29 -11.12 -9.83
C ASN A 14 20.31 -9.94 -9.81
N PRO A 15 19.53 -9.74 -10.89
CA PRO A 15 18.65 -8.58 -11.00
C PRO A 15 17.49 -8.63 -10.00
N GLY A 16 16.86 -7.47 -9.80
CA GLY A 16 15.69 -7.29 -8.95
C GLY A 16 14.95 -6.01 -9.34
N SER A 17 14.25 -6.07 -10.47
CA SER A 17 13.53 -4.95 -11.08
C SER A 17 12.34 -4.48 -10.25
N ASP A 18 11.68 -5.42 -9.58
CA ASP A 18 10.63 -5.18 -8.59
C ASP A 18 11.17 -4.33 -7.44
N LEU A 19 12.18 -4.84 -6.72
CA LEU A 19 12.81 -4.17 -5.60
C LEU A 19 13.40 -2.81 -6.00
N ALA A 20 14.13 -2.75 -7.11
CA ALA A 20 14.74 -1.51 -7.58
C ALA A 20 13.70 -0.51 -8.12
N GLY A 21 12.65 -0.98 -8.80
CA GLY A 21 11.54 -0.17 -9.28
C GLY A 21 10.80 0.51 -8.13
N GLU A 22 10.49 -0.22 -7.06
CA GLU A 22 9.85 0.34 -5.86
C GLU A 22 10.77 1.32 -5.12
N ILE A 23 12.08 1.05 -5.02
CA ILE A 23 13.04 2.00 -4.44
C ILE A 23 13.09 3.30 -5.26
N ALA A 24 13.08 3.19 -6.59
CA ALA A 24 13.05 4.37 -7.46
C ALA A 24 11.75 5.17 -7.28
N ALA A 25 10.60 4.49 -7.21
CA ALA A 25 9.32 5.11 -6.91
C ALA A 25 9.34 5.87 -5.58
N ALA A 26 9.85 5.23 -4.51
CA ALA A 26 9.95 5.82 -3.18
C ALA A 26 10.86 7.06 -3.16
N PHE A 27 12.04 7.00 -3.79
CA PHE A 27 12.94 8.16 -3.87
C PHE A 27 12.36 9.29 -4.73
N ALA A 28 11.70 8.98 -5.85
CA ALA A 28 11.04 9.98 -6.66
C ALA A 28 9.89 10.66 -5.91
N ALA A 29 9.01 9.90 -5.24
CA ALA A 29 7.94 10.43 -4.41
C ALA A 29 8.48 11.29 -3.25
N ALA A 30 9.52 10.83 -2.57
CA ALA A 30 10.15 11.57 -1.48
C ALA A 30 10.80 12.88 -1.98
N SER A 31 11.41 12.88 -3.17
CA SER A 31 11.97 14.12 -3.75
C SER A 31 10.91 15.22 -3.89
N ILE A 32 9.68 14.87 -4.29
CA ILE A 32 8.57 15.81 -4.38
C ILE A 32 8.22 16.37 -3.00
N ALA A 33 8.17 15.52 -1.98
CA ALA A 33 7.82 15.91 -0.61
C ALA A 33 8.87 16.84 0.02
N PHE A 34 10.16 16.58 -0.20
CA PHE A 34 11.25 17.38 0.35
C PHE A 34 11.54 18.66 -0.45
N LYS A 35 11.04 18.80 -1.68
CA LYS A 35 11.36 19.91 -2.58
C LYS A 35 11.23 21.30 -1.94
N ALA A 36 10.21 21.51 -1.11
CA ALA A 36 9.96 22.81 -0.49
C ALA A 36 10.76 23.04 0.80
N SER A 37 11.06 22.00 1.57
CA SER A 37 11.72 22.09 2.88
C SER A 37 13.24 21.89 2.81
N ASP A 38 13.72 21.05 1.89
CA ASP A 38 15.12 20.76 1.64
C ASP A 38 15.34 20.43 0.16
N GLN A 39 15.58 21.48 -0.62
CA GLN A 39 15.77 21.35 -2.07
C GLN A 39 17.01 20.49 -2.41
N HIS A 40 18.10 20.62 -1.64
CA HIS A 40 19.33 19.88 -1.92
C HIS A 40 19.11 18.37 -1.71
N TYR A 41 18.45 17.98 -0.63
CA TYR A 41 18.11 16.58 -0.40
C TYR A 41 17.11 16.05 -1.42
N SER A 42 16.13 16.85 -1.81
CA SER A 42 15.22 16.53 -2.93
C SER A 42 15.97 16.21 -4.22
N GLU A 43 16.97 17.00 -4.59
CA GLU A 43 17.79 16.77 -5.78
C GLU A 43 18.60 15.47 -5.68
N ILE A 44 19.21 15.18 -4.51
CA ILE A 44 19.91 13.91 -4.25
C ILE A 44 18.97 12.71 -4.44
N LEU A 45 17.76 12.78 -3.88
CA LEU A 45 16.77 11.72 -3.98
C LEU A 45 16.35 11.48 -5.44
N LEU A 46 16.05 12.54 -6.19
CA LEU A 46 15.66 12.41 -7.59
C LEU A 46 16.79 11.85 -8.46
N GLU A 47 18.03 12.29 -8.24
CA GLU A 47 19.18 11.77 -8.99
C GLU A 47 19.43 10.29 -8.66
N ARG A 48 19.24 9.89 -7.39
CA ARG A 48 19.31 8.49 -6.99
C ARG A 48 18.19 7.66 -7.60
N ALA A 49 16.97 8.18 -7.64
CA ALA A 49 15.82 7.52 -8.24
C ALA A 49 16.07 7.18 -9.72
N LYS A 50 16.63 8.11 -10.49
CA LYS A 50 17.02 7.89 -11.90
C LYS A 50 17.96 6.71 -12.06
N ARG A 51 19.07 6.70 -11.30
CA ARG A 51 20.08 5.64 -11.38
C ARG A 51 19.53 4.26 -11.00
N VAL A 52 18.67 4.22 -9.98
CA VAL A 52 18.05 2.95 -9.54
C VAL A 52 17.02 2.47 -10.56
N PHE A 53 16.22 3.37 -11.15
CA PHE A 53 15.27 3.02 -12.21
C PHE A 53 15.97 2.51 -13.48
N GLU A 54 17.05 3.17 -13.90
CA GLU A 54 17.89 2.73 -15.02
C GLU A 54 18.42 1.31 -14.78
N PHE A 55 18.89 1.00 -13.57
CA PHE A 55 19.29 -0.35 -13.20
C PHE A 55 18.13 -1.34 -13.31
N ALA A 56 16.98 -1.02 -12.71
CA ALA A 56 15.78 -1.86 -12.69
C ALA A 56 15.33 -2.24 -14.11
N ASN A 57 15.31 -1.26 -15.02
CA ASN A 57 14.87 -1.45 -16.40
C ASN A 57 15.92 -2.15 -17.27
N LYS A 58 17.20 -1.89 -17.04
CA LYS A 58 18.30 -2.47 -17.82
C LYS A 58 18.56 -3.94 -17.50
N TYR A 59 18.47 -4.32 -16.22
CA TYR A 59 18.71 -5.68 -15.74
C TYR A 59 17.41 -6.25 -15.20
N ARG A 60 16.63 -6.89 -16.09
CA ARG A 60 15.27 -7.33 -15.79
C ARG A 60 15.21 -8.67 -15.07
N GLY A 61 14.43 -8.72 -13.99
CA GLY A 61 14.07 -9.96 -13.29
C GLY A 61 13.60 -9.72 -11.86
N SER A 62 12.74 -10.58 -11.34
CA SER A 62 12.28 -10.50 -9.95
C SER A 62 13.40 -10.80 -8.96
N TYR A 63 13.52 -10.02 -7.89
CA TYR A 63 14.60 -10.17 -6.91
C TYR A 63 14.54 -11.52 -6.19
N SER A 64 13.33 -12.06 -5.98
CA SER A 64 13.13 -13.35 -5.32
C SER A 64 13.59 -14.54 -6.16
N ASN A 65 13.91 -14.37 -7.45
CA ASN A 65 14.50 -15.45 -8.26
C ASN A 65 15.92 -15.78 -7.80
N ALA A 66 16.76 -14.77 -7.60
CA ALA A 66 18.14 -14.95 -7.14
C ALA A 66 18.21 -15.20 -5.62
N PHE A 67 17.28 -14.62 -4.85
CA PHE A 67 17.32 -14.63 -3.39
C PHE A 67 16.22 -15.46 -2.73
N ARG A 68 15.59 -16.40 -3.46
CA ARG A 68 14.44 -17.19 -3.00
C ARG A 68 14.62 -17.75 -1.58
N ASN A 69 15.75 -18.40 -1.30
CA ASN A 69 16.00 -19.03 0.00
C ASN A 69 16.16 -18.03 1.16
N ALA A 70 16.44 -16.76 0.86
CA ALA A 70 16.60 -15.70 1.86
C ALA A 70 15.31 -14.90 2.07
N VAL A 71 14.45 -14.78 1.05
CA VAL A 71 13.30 -13.86 1.06
C VAL A 71 11.94 -14.58 1.06
N CYS A 72 11.87 -15.80 0.54
CA CYS A 72 10.65 -16.61 0.58
C CYS A 72 10.64 -17.55 1.79
N PRO A 73 9.46 -17.79 2.40
CA PRO A 73 8.12 -17.40 1.96
C PRO A 73 7.64 -16.02 2.46
N TYR A 74 8.55 -15.13 2.91
CA TYR A 74 8.17 -13.86 3.55
C TYR A 74 7.66 -12.82 2.54
N TYR A 75 8.51 -12.41 1.60
CA TYR A 75 8.20 -11.35 0.62
C TYR A 75 8.58 -11.81 -0.80
N CYS A 76 8.07 -12.94 -1.27
CA CYS A 76 8.33 -13.34 -2.66
C CYS A 76 7.71 -12.31 -3.63
N SER A 77 8.34 -12.06 -4.78
CA SER A 77 7.64 -11.39 -5.88
C SER A 77 6.64 -12.38 -6.47
N TYR A 78 5.34 -12.10 -6.29
CA TYR A 78 4.25 -12.92 -6.83
C TYR A 78 3.63 -12.28 -8.06
N SER A 79 3.47 -10.95 -8.07
CA SER A 79 2.95 -10.15 -9.19
C SER A 79 3.89 -10.08 -10.40
N GLY A 80 5.20 -10.19 -10.16
CA GLY A 80 6.24 -9.96 -11.17
C GLY A 80 7.06 -8.72 -10.84
N TYR A 81 7.53 -8.02 -11.87
CA TYR A 81 8.24 -6.74 -11.73
C TYR A 81 7.75 -5.68 -12.73
N GLU A 82 6.87 -6.07 -13.65
CA GLU A 82 6.35 -5.25 -14.73
C GLU A 82 5.54 -4.07 -14.19
N ASP A 83 4.76 -4.28 -13.13
CA ASP A 83 4.04 -3.22 -12.44
C ASP A 83 4.97 -2.30 -11.67
N GLU A 84 6.01 -2.77 -10.97
CA GLU A 84 7.00 -1.89 -10.34
C GLU A 84 7.77 -1.03 -11.36
N LEU A 85 8.05 -1.53 -12.56
CA LEU A 85 8.68 -0.72 -13.60
C LEU A 85 7.75 0.41 -14.07
N ILE A 86 6.46 0.17 -14.21
CA ILE A 86 5.50 1.21 -14.62
C ILE A 86 5.20 2.16 -13.45
N TRP A 87 5.11 1.63 -12.23
CA TRP A 87 4.95 2.41 -10.99
C TRP A 87 6.14 3.35 -10.76
N GLY A 88 7.36 2.82 -10.88
CA GLY A 88 8.60 3.59 -10.85
C GLY A 88 8.59 4.69 -11.91
N ALA A 89 8.32 4.34 -13.18
CA ALA A 89 8.25 5.32 -14.26
C ALA A 89 7.19 6.41 -14.01
N ALA A 90 6.03 6.06 -13.46
CA ALA A 90 4.97 7.01 -13.14
C ALA A 90 5.45 8.02 -12.09
N TRP A 91 6.08 7.57 -11.00
CA TRP A 91 6.65 8.48 -10.00
C TRP A 91 7.83 9.30 -10.52
N MET A 92 8.69 8.71 -11.35
CA MET A 92 9.78 9.42 -12.03
C MET A 92 9.25 10.55 -12.92
N TYR A 93 8.16 10.29 -13.67
CA TYR A 93 7.49 11.32 -14.45
C TYR A 93 6.89 12.40 -13.55
N MET A 94 6.22 12.02 -12.46
CA MET A 94 5.64 12.98 -11.51
C MET A 94 6.69 13.91 -10.89
N ALA A 95 7.89 13.39 -10.60
CA ALA A 95 8.95 14.17 -9.97
C ALA A 95 9.75 15.02 -10.97
N SER A 96 10.03 14.49 -12.16
CA SER A 96 10.97 15.11 -13.12
C SER A 96 10.33 15.78 -14.33
N ARG A 97 9.09 15.39 -14.68
CA ARG A 97 8.41 15.74 -15.95
C ARG A 97 9.18 15.38 -17.22
N GLN A 98 10.15 14.46 -17.13
CA GLN A 98 10.93 14.02 -18.29
C GLN A 98 10.12 13.05 -19.14
N GLN A 99 10.07 13.33 -20.45
CA GLN A 99 9.19 12.66 -21.39
C GLN A 99 9.48 11.16 -21.55
N GLU A 100 10.75 10.77 -21.41
CA GLU A 100 11.19 9.37 -21.48
C GLU A 100 10.40 8.43 -20.55
N TYR A 101 9.99 8.91 -19.38
CA TYR A 101 9.20 8.10 -18.44
C TYR A 101 7.76 7.93 -18.90
N MET A 102 7.14 8.96 -19.48
CA MET A 102 5.79 8.86 -20.04
C MET A 102 5.79 7.96 -21.29
N ASP A 103 6.82 8.07 -22.13
CA ASP A 103 7.01 7.20 -23.29
C ASP A 103 7.20 5.74 -22.86
N PHE A 104 7.95 5.52 -21.78
CA PHE A 104 8.12 4.20 -21.17
C PHE A 104 6.78 3.63 -20.68
N ILE A 105 5.98 4.41 -19.95
CA ILE A 105 4.66 3.99 -19.44
C ILE A 105 3.75 3.55 -20.60
N VAL A 106 3.62 4.39 -21.63
CA VAL A 106 2.77 4.09 -22.79
C VAL A 106 3.26 2.85 -23.55
N SER A 107 4.58 2.71 -23.73
CA SER A 107 5.17 1.59 -24.48
C SER A 107 5.11 0.25 -23.72
N ASN A 108 4.99 0.27 -22.39
CA ASN A 108 5.00 -0.94 -21.57
C ASN A 108 3.63 -1.25 -20.94
N LYS A 109 2.60 -0.41 -21.11
CA LYS A 109 1.26 -0.59 -20.50
C LYS A 109 0.64 -1.98 -20.73
N TYR A 110 0.96 -2.65 -21.84
CA TYR A 110 0.43 -3.97 -22.21
C TYR A 110 0.98 -5.11 -21.33
N GLN A 111 2.02 -4.83 -20.54
CA GLN A 111 2.57 -5.75 -19.55
C GLN A 111 1.74 -5.77 -18.25
N LEU A 112 0.91 -4.74 -18.02
CA LEU A 112 -0.03 -4.73 -16.91
C LEU A 112 -1.21 -5.65 -17.20
N GLN A 113 -1.73 -6.26 -16.15
CA GLN A 113 -2.97 -7.03 -16.23
C GLN A 113 -4.15 -6.13 -16.60
N GLU A 114 -5.16 -6.70 -17.25
CA GLU A 114 -6.39 -5.98 -17.58
C GLU A 114 -7.22 -5.67 -16.32
N HIS A 115 -7.25 -6.61 -15.37
CA HIS A 115 -7.87 -6.41 -14.06
C HIS A 115 -6.89 -5.74 -13.11
N SER A 116 -7.43 -4.95 -12.17
CA SER A 116 -6.64 -4.30 -11.13
C SER A 116 -6.73 -5.10 -9.83
N PRO A 117 -5.76 -5.99 -9.54
CA PRO A 117 -5.67 -6.61 -8.23
C PRO A 117 -5.54 -5.57 -7.09
N PRO A 118 -5.82 -5.97 -5.84
CA PRO A 118 -5.75 -5.06 -4.68
C PRO A 118 -4.34 -4.51 -4.48
N PHE A 119 -4.23 -3.20 -4.29
CA PHE A 119 -2.94 -2.53 -4.05
C PHE A 119 -2.27 -3.02 -2.77
N SER A 120 -1.00 -3.40 -2.87
CA SER A 120 -0.21 -3.97 -1.76
C SER A 120 1.28 -3.71 -1.93
N TRP A 121 2.10 -4.23 -1.01
CA TRP A 121 3.57 -4.18 -1.16
C TRP A 121 4.07 -4.98 -2.38
N ASP A 122 3.30 -5.96 -2.87
CA ASP A 122 3.65 -6.81 -4.02
C ASP A 122 3.01 -6.31 -5.31
N ASP A 123 1.77 -5.79 -5.27
CA ASP A 123 1.05 -5.40 -6.49
C ASP A 123 0.71 -3.91 -6.56
N LYS A 124 1.13 -3.25 -7.65
CA LYS A 124 0.97 -1.80 -7.88
C LYS A 124 -0.10 -1.43 -8.92
N HIS A 125 -0.79 -2.38 -9.53
CA HIS A 125 -1.73 -2.13 -10.65
C HIS A 125 -2.77 -1.04 -10.33
N ALA A 126 -3.53 -1.22 -9.25
CA ALA A 126 -4.53 -0.24 -8.85
C ALA A 126 -3.92 1.14 -8.51
N GLY A 127 -2.73 1.14 -7.89
CA GLY A 127 -1.98 2.37 -7.60
C GLY A 127 -1.55 3.12 -8.85
N ILE A 128 -1.03 2.40 -9.87
CA ILE A 128 -0.64 2.95 -11.18
C ILE A 128 -1.85 3.61 -11.84
N HIS A 129 -2.99 2.93 -11.89
CA HIS A 129 -4.20 3.44 -12.55
C HIS A 129 -4.69 4.74 -11.89
N VAL A 130 -4.72 4.77 -10.55
CA VAL A 130 -5.08 5.98 -9.79
C VAL A 130 -4.07 7.11 -9.99
N LEU A 131 -2.76 6.81 -9.93
CA LEU A 131 -1.71 7.82 -10.08
C LEU A 131 -1.71 8.45 -11.47
N LEU A 132 -1.83 7.65 -12.53
CA LEU A 132 -1.85 8.13 -13.91
C LEU A 132 -3.13 8.91 -14.24
N THR A 133 -4.24 8.60 -13.57
CA THR A 133 -5.46 9.41 -13.68
C THR A 133 -5.24 10.86 -13.25
N LYS A 134 -4.35 11.12 -12.27
CA LYS A 134 -3.98 12.50 -11.91
C LYS A 134 -3.47 13.28 -13.11
N ILE A 135 -2.59 12.66 -13.89
CA ILE A 135 -1.98 13.29 -15.07
C ILE A 135 -3.03 13.52 -16.15
N TYR A 136 -3.90 12.52 -16.37
CA TYR A 136 -5.03 12.63 -17.30
C TYR A 136 -5.94 13.83 -16.99
N LEU A 137 -6.30 13.99 -15.71
CA LEU A 137 -7.27 15.00 -15.26
C LEU A 137 -6.66 16.39 -15.07
N ASP A 138 -5.34 16.49 -14.92
CA ASP A 138 -4.66 17.78 -14.78
C ASP A 138 -4.61 18.49 -16.14
N GLN A 139 -5.50 19.48 -16.29
CA GLN A 139 -5.62 20.34 -17.47
C GLN A 139 -4.35 21.16 -17.76
N ASN A 140 -3.45 21.28 -16.77
CA ASN A 140 -2.17 21.96 -16.90
C ASN A 140 -1.00 20.98 -17.10
N SER A 141 -1.26 19.70 -17.41
CA SER A 141 -0.22 18.72 -17.72
C SER A 141 0.56 19.11 -18.98
N VAL A 142 1.58 19.94 -18.81
CA VAL A 142 2.57 20.26 -19.84
C VAL A 142 3.38 18.99 -20.16
N GLY A 143 3.55 18.69 -21.45
CA GLY A 143 4.40 17.60 -21.93
C GLY A 143 3.66 16.36 -22.44
N VAL A 144 2.36 16.23 -22.18
CA VAL A 144 1.57 15.08 -22.68
C VAL A 144 1.01 15.38 -24.07
N ASN A 145 1.37 14.56 -25.07
CA ASN A 145 0.81 14.70 -26.43
C ASN A 145 -0.55 14.01 -26.58
N THR A 146 -1.24 14.24 -27.71
CA THR A 146 -2.59 13.70 -27.96
C THR A 146 -2.68 12.17 -27.84
N LEU A 147 -1.66 11.45 -28.30
CA LEU A 147 -1.63 9.98 -28.20
C LEU A 147 -1.48 9.55 -26.75
N GLN A 148 -0.54 10.14 -26.00
CA GLN A 148 -0.37 9.84 -24.58
C GLN A 148 -1.61 10.20 -23.76
N HIS A 149 -2.28 11.30 -24.09
CA HIS A 149 -3.53 11.67 -23.43
C HIS A 149 -4.64 10.62 -23.66
N TYR A 150 -4.75 10.09 -24.88
CA TYR A 150 -5.65 8.97 -25.18
C TYR A 150 -5.30 7.73 -24.35
N GLU A 151 -4.01 7.44 -24.18
CA GLU A 151 -3.56 6.29 -23.38
C GLU A 151 -3.82 6.45 -21.88
N LEU A 152 -3.66 7.67 -21.36
CA LEU A 152 -4.00 8.03 -19.99
C LEU A 152 -5.50 7.91 -19.69
N GLN A 153 -6.36 8.07 -20.70
CA GLN A 153 -7.80 7.80 -20.55
C GLN A 153 -8.06 6.33 -20.23
N GLY A 154 -7.31 5.40 -20.83
CA GLY A 154 -7.41 3.97 -20.53
C GLY A 154 -7.09 3.66 -19.07
N PHE A 155 -6.06 4.31 -18.51
CA PHE A 155 -5.72 4.19 -17.09
C PHE A 155 -6.82 4.71 -16.17
N LYS A 156 -7.48 5.83 -16.53
CA LYS A 156 -8.67 6.30 -15.80
C LYS A 156 -9.81 5.28 -15.85
N HIS A 157 -10.06 4.67 -17.01
CA HIS A 157 -11.10 3.66 -17.14
C HIS A 157 -10.83 2.44 -16.23
N LYS A 158 -9.58 1.99 -16.17
CA LYS A 158 -9.17 0.91 -15.26
C LYS A 158 -9.28 1.32 -13.79
N ALA A 159 -8.97 2.57 -13.44
CA ALA A 159 -9.18 3.10 -12.10
C ALA A 159 -10.67 3.14 -11.72
N ASP A 160 -11.55 3.63 -12.60
CA ASP A 160 -13.00 3.63 -12.36
C ASP A 160 -13.50 2.20 -12.12
N ASN A 161 -13.12 1.23 -12.95
CA ASN A 161 -13.52 -0.16 -12.81
C ASN A 161 -13.06 -0.79 -11.49
N PHE A 162 -11.83 -0.52 -11.07
CA PHE A 162 -11.34 -0.94 -9.75
C PHE A 162 -12.21 -0.40 -8.62
N MET A 163 -12.50 0.91 -8.62
CA MET A 163 -13.36 1.51 -7.60
C MET A 163 -14.77 0.93 -7.60
N CYS A 164 -15.35 0.71 -8.79
CA CYS A 164 -16.66 0.09 -8.95
C CYS A 164 -16.70 -1.35 -8.43
N SER A 165 -15.62 -2.12 -8.58
CA SER A 165 -15.54 -3.50 -8.08
C SER A 165 -15.48 -3.61 -6.55
N ILE A 166 -15.21 -2.50 -5.85
CA ILE A 166 -14.99 -2.48 -4.40
C ILE A 166 -16.13 -1.81 -3.65
N LEU A 167 -16.81 -0.85 -4.28
CA LEU A 167 -17.87 -0.09 -3.62
C LEU A 167 -19.08 -1.00 -3.34
N PRO A 168 -19.60 -0.98 -2.09
CA PRO A 168 -20.82 -1.71 -1.78
C PRO A 168 -22.00 -1.13 -2.57
N ASN A 169 -22.91 -2.01 -3.00
CA ASN A 169 -24.12 -1.67 -3.78
C ASN A 169 -23.88 -1.19 -5.22
N ILE A 170 -22.68 -1.41 -5.78
CA ILE A 170 -22.47 -1.36 -7.23
C ILE A 170 -22.39 -2.80 -7.73
N GLU A 171 -23.34 -3.21 -8.56
CA GLU A 171 -23.29 -4.51 -9.21
C GLU A 171 -22.12 -4.52 -10.22
N TYR A 172 -21.13 -5.36 -9.94
CA TYR A 172 -19.99 -5.57 -10.82
C TYR A 172 -19.94 -7.05 -11.21
N SER A 173 -20.00 -7.34 -12.51
CA SER A 173 -20.22 -8.69 -13.04
C SER A 173 -19.00 -9.61 -13.02
N GLN A 174 -17.86 -9.12 -12.53
CA GLN A 174 -16.64 -9.93 -12.43
C GLN A 174 -16.47 -10.44 -11.01
N GLU A 175 -15.92 -11.65 -10.87
CA GLU A 175 -15.49 -12.18 -9.58
C GLU A 175 -14.46 -11.24 -8.97
N ALA A 176 -14.92 -10.31 -8.13
CA ALA A 176 -14.02 -9.40 -7.44
C ALA A 176 -13.15 -10.21 -6.48
N SER A 177 -11.83 -10.03 -6.56
CA SER A 177 -10.87 -10.56 -5.58
C SER A 177 -11.00 -9.89 -4.20
N ILE A 178 -11.97 -8.99 -4.05
CA ILE A 178 -12.24 -8.19 -2.86
C ILE A 178 -13.70 -8.41 -2.48
N SER A 179 -13.92 -8.75 -1.22
CA SER A 179 -15.24 -8.88 -0.60
C SER A 179 -15.35 -7.93 0.60
N THR A 180 -16.50 -7.92 1.26
CA THR A 180 -16.64 -7.27 2.56
C THR A 180 -17.09 -8.27 3.62
N THR A 181 -16.56 -8.16 4.84
CA THR A 181 -17.09 -8.88 6.00
C THR A 181 -18.53 -8.45 6.30
N PRO A 182 -19.30 -9.20 7.11
CA PRO A 182 -20.61 -8.77 7.58
C PRO A 182 -20.63 -7.36 8.20
N GLY A 183 -19.54 -6.97 8.87
CA GLY A 183 -19.34 -5.63 9.45
C GLY A 183 -18.91 -4.55 8.45
N GLY A 184 -18.72 -4.86 7.17
CA GLY A 184 -18.40 -3.91 6.11
C GLY A 184 -16.91 -3.64 5.87
N LEU A 185 -16.01 -4.43 6.47
CA LEU A 185 -14.57 -4.32 6.24
C LEU A 185 -14.18 -4.96 4.91
N VAL A 186 -13.36 -4.27 4.11
CA VAL A 186 -12.71 -4.84 2.92
C VAL A 186 -11.91 -6.09 3.30
N PHE A 187 -12.23 -7.22 2.67
CA PHE A 187 -11.67 -8.52 2.99
C PHE A 187 -11.17 -9.24 1.73
N VAL A 188 -9.87 -9.55 1.72
CA VAL A 188 -9.16 -10.21 0.61
C VAL A 188 -8.66 -11.59 1.03
N ARG A 189 -8.09 -11.72 2.24
CA ARG A 189 -7.56 -12.97 2.79
C ARG A 189 -7.41 -12.87 4.30
N ASP A 190 -7.25 -14.00 4.99
CA ASP A 190 -7.09 -14.02 6.45
C ASP A 190 -5.76 -13.39 6.93
N ASP A 191 -4.67 -13.60 6.18
CA ASP A 191 -3.35 -13.10 6.55
C ASP A 191 -3.20 -11.59 6.33
N GLU A 192 -3.08 -10.86 7.45
CA GLU A 192 -2.80 -9.41 7.50
C GLU A 192 -3.78 -8.56 6.69
N ASN A 193 -5.07 -8.92 6.71
CA ASN A 193 -6.10 -8.33 5.86
C ASN A 193 -6.18 -6.79 5.92
N LEU A 194 -5.86 -6.16 7.07
CA LEU A 194 -5.90 -4.71 7.20
C LEU A 194 -4.91 -3.97 6.28
N GLN A 195 -3.91 -4.65 5.70
CA GLN A 195 -3.16 -4.10 4.57
C GLN A 195 -4.12 -3.65 3.45
N TYR A 196 -5.04 -4.52 3.05
CA TYR A 196 -5.94 -4.27 1.93
C TYR A 196 -7.02 -3.26 2.28
N ALA A 197 -7.52 -3.26 3.52
CA ALA A 197 -8.47 -2.24 3.97
C ALA A 197 -7.84 -0.84 3.99
N THR A 198 -6.62 -0.72 4.53
CA THR A 198 -5.90 0.57 4.61
C THR A 198 -5.46 1.06 3.24
N SER A 199 -4.93 0.18 2.38
CA SER A 199 -4.51 0.52 1.02
C SER A 199 -5.70 0.93 0.14
N THR A 200 -6.84 0.24 0.28
CA THR A 200 -8.10 0.57 -0.39
C THR A 200 -8.62 1.93 0.07
N ALA A 201 -8.68 2.19 1.37
CA ALA A 201 -9.11 3.48 1.91
C ALA A 201 -8.24 4.63 1.38
N PHE A 202 -6.92 4.42 1.35
CA PHE A 202 -5.97 5.40 0.80
C PHE A 202 -6.21 5.69 -0.68
N LEU A 203 -6.37 4.65 -1.51
CA LEU A 203 -6.63 4.83 -2.95
C LEU A 203 -7.99 5.47 -3.23
N LEU A 204 -9.04 5.08 -2.51
CA LEU A 204 -10.37 5.68 -2.61
C LEU A 204 -10.33 7.19 -2.33
N LEU A 205 -9.67 7.62 -1.25
CA LEU A 205 -9.52 9.03 -0.89
C LEU A 205 -8.64 9.78 -1.89
N THR A 206 -7.57 9.16 -2.38
CA THR A 206 -6.69 9.74 -3.40
C THR A 206 -7.45 9.96 -4.70
N TYR A 207 -8.24 8.99 -5.14
CA TYR A 207 -9.02 9.07 -6.35
C TYR A 207 -10.18 10.06 -6.23
N HIS A 208 -10.89 10.04 -5.10
CA HIS A 208 -11.87 11.05 -4.72
C HIS A 208 -11.28 12.46 -4.86
N LYS A 209 -10.09 12.71 -4.30
CA LYS A 209 -9.40 13.99 -4.39
C LYS A 209 -9.13 14.41 -5.84
N TYR A 210 -8.67 13.49 -6.68
CA TYR A 210 -8.39 13.77 -8.10
C TYR A 210 -9.66 14.11 -8.87
N LEU A 211 -10.72 13.31 -8.72
CA LEU A 211 -12.00 13.57 -9.37
C LEU A 211 -12.60 14.89 -8.88
N SER A 212 -12.66 15.13 -7.57
CA SER A 212 -13.21 16.38 -7.03
C SER A 212 -12.45 17.62 -7.48
N HIS A 213 -11.11 17.56 -7.57
CA HIS A 213 -10.32 18.68 -8.07
C HIS A 213 -10.61 19.00 -9.54
N ALA A 214 -10.87 17.98 -10.35
CA ALA A 214 -11.17 18.11 -11.77
C ALA A 214 -12.68 18.24 -12.09
N SER A 215 -13.54 18.33 -11.07
CA SER A 215 -15.01 18.21 -11.22
C SER A 215 -15.44 16.96 -12.02
N GLY A 216 -14.67 15.89 -11.93
CA GLY A 216 -14.88 14.63 -12.63
C GLY A 216 -15.84 13.69 -11.91
N MET A 217 -16.32 12.70 -12.65
CA MET A 217 -17.19 11.62 -12.15
C MET A 217 -16.56 10.25 -12.43
N MET A 218 -17.08 9.23 -11.74
CA MET A 218 -16.69 7.83 -11.95
C MET A 218 -17.73 7.13 -12.84
N THR A 219 -17.27 6.32 -13.78
CA THR A 219 -18.13 5.55 -14.70
C THR A 219 -17.75 4.07 -14.69
N CYS A 220 -18.70 3.17 -14.42
CA CYS A 220 -18.43 1.73 -14.37
C CYS A 220 -18.69 1.06 -15.73
N HIS A 221 -17.76 0.24 -16.23
CA HIS A 221 -17.91 -0.41 -17.53
C HIS A 221 -19.12 -1.36 -17.61
N SER A 222 -19.45 -2.05 -16.50
CA SER A 222 -20.62 -2.95 -16.42
C SER A 222 -21.94 -2.21 -16.65
N HIS A 223 -21.98 -0.90 -16.40
CA HIS A 223 -23.13 -0.05 -16.62
C HIS A 223 -22.68 1.32 -17.18
N PRO A 224 -22.44 1.42 -18.50
CA PRO A 224 -21.87 2.63 -19.12
C PRO A 224 -22.69 3.91 -18.91
N SER A 225 -23.98 3.76 -18.58
CA SER A 225 -24.91 4.84 -18.27
C SER A 225 -24.90 5.27 -16.79
N SER A 226 -24.25 4.51 -15.91
CA SER A 226 -24.19 4.79 -14.48
C SER A 226 -23.01 5.69 -14.16
N ILE A 227 -23.34 6.93 -13.77
CA ILE A 227 -22.39 7.95 -13.35
C ILE A 227 -22.48 8.06 -11.83
N TYR A 228 -21.34 7.90 -11.15
CA TYR A 228 -21.27 7.91 -9.70
C TYR A 228 -20.53 9.13 -9.20
N HIS A 229 -21.10 9.76 -8.18
CA HIS A 229 -20.50 10.93 -7.54
C HIS A 229 -19.28 10.51 -6.69
N PRO A 230 -18.13 11.21 -6.76
CA PRO A 230 -16.91 10.86 -6.02
C PRO A 230 -17.09 10.78 -4.50
N HIS A 231 -18.16 11.35 -3.94
CA HIS A 231 -18.47 11.27 -2.51
C HIS A 231 -18.71 9.84 -2.01
N LEU A 232 -19.16 8.92 -2.88
CA LEU A 232 -19.30 7.50 -2.52
C LEU A 232 -17.95 6.88 -2.11
N LEU A 233 -16.88 7.24 -2.83
CA LEU A 233 -15.51 6.79 -2.53
C LEU A 233 -15.07 7.27 -1.15
N TRP A 234 -15.34 8.54 -0.85
CA TRP A 234 -15.01 9.13 0.44
C TRP A 234 -15.78 8.47 1.59
N MET A 235 -17.08 8.24 1.42
CA MET A 235 -17.91 7.60 2.46
C MET A 235 -17.42 6.20 2.77
N PHE A 236 -17.12 5.41 1.74
CA PHE A 236 -16.65 4.05 1.94
C PHE A 236 -15.24 4.02 2.56
N ALA A 237 -14.33 4.89 2.11
CA ALA A 237 -13.00 5.00 2.72
C ALA A 237 -13.05 5.43 4.18
N LYS A 238 -13.91 6.39 4.52
CA LYS A 238 -14.13 6.80 5.91
C LYS A 238 -14.65 5.63 6.74
N HIS A 239 -15.61 4.87 6.22
CA HIS A 239 -16.12 3.67 6.89
C HIS A 239 -15.00 2.65 7.18
N GLN A 240 -14.08 2.41 6.24
CA GLN A 240 -12.92 1.53 6.49
C GLN A 240 -12.02 2.05 7.63
N VAL A 241 -11.75 3.36 7.66
CA VAL A 241 -10.94 3.98 8.72
C VAL A 241 -11.68 3.92 10.07
N ASP A 242 -12.96 4.25 10.11
CA ASP A 242 -13.78 4.18 11.32
C ASP A 242 -13.85 2.73 11.84
N TYR A 243 -14.00 1.74 10.96
CA TYR A 243 -13.97 0.32 11.31
C TYR A 243 -12.63 -0.03 11.98
N ILE A 244 -11.49 0.36 11.40
CA ILE A 244 -10.16 0.12 11.98
C ILE A 244 -10.03 0.78 13.36
N LEU A 245 -10.64 1.95 13.54
CA LEU A 245 -10.55 2.74 14.78
C LEU A 245 -11.58 2.36 15.85
N GLY A 246 -12.54 1.49 15.54
CA GLY A 246 -13.42 0.87 16.54
C GLY A 246 -14.91 0.80 16.19
N ASP A 247 -15.36 1.39 15.08
CA ASP A 247 -16.74 1.24 14.62
C ASP A 247 -16.93 -0.06 13.84
N ASN A 248 -16.81 -1.16 14.57
CA ASN A 248 -16.94 -2.52 14.04
C ASN A 248 -17.77 -3.39 15.00
N PRO A 249 -18.15 -4.61 14.61
CA PRO A 249 -18.94 -5.51 15.45
C PRO A 249 -18.31 -5.83 16.81
N MET A 250 -16.98 -5.82 16.92
CA MET A 250 -16.26 -6.07 18.17
C MET A 250 -16.13 -4.85 19.08
N LYS A 251 -16.50 -3.64 18.60
CA LYS A 251 -16.32 -2.37 19.31
C LYS A 251 -14.88 -2.22 19.86
N MET A 252 -13.91 -2.52 19.00
CA MET A 252 -12.49 -2.60 19.33
C MET A 252 -11.66 -1.89 18.27
N SER A 253 -10.75 -1.00 18.65
CA SER A 253 -9.77 -0.46 17.72
C SER A 253 -8.74 -1.53 17.37
N TYR A 254 -8.38 -1.65 16.11
CA TYR A 254 -7.24 -2.48 15.68
C TYR A 254 -5.91 -1.69 15.67
N MET A 255 -5.92 -0.44 16.13
CA MET A 255 -4.73 0.39 16.36
C MET A 255 -4.36 0.38 17.84
N VAL A 256 -3.16 -0.09 18.14
CA VAL A 256 -2.66 -0.20 19.52
C VAL A 256 -2.59 1.19 20.18
N GLY A 257 -3.21 1.31 21.35
CA GLY A 257 -3.24 2.54 22.14
C GLY A 257 -4.29 3.56 21.70
N TYR A 258 -5.19 3.22 20.77
CA TYR A 258 -6.32 4.06 20.38
C TYR A 258 -7.64 3.53 20.93
N GLY A 259 -8.48 4.41 21.48
CA GLY A 259 -9.76 4.04 22.09
C GLY A 259 -9.63 3.29 23.42
N GLU A 260 -10.75 2.81 23.95
CA GLU A 260 -10.80 2.10 25.24
C GLU A 260 -10.46 0.60 25.13
N ASN A 261 -10.70 0.01 23.96
CA ASN A 261 -10.50 -1.41 23.69
C ASN A 261 -9.63 -1.59 22.44
N PHE A 262 -8.45 -2.21 22.59
CA PHE A 262 -7.47 -2.40 21.52
C PHE A 262 -6.54 -3.61 21.81
N PRO A 263 -5.85 -4.18 20.79
CA PRO A 263 -4.97 -5.34 20.96
C PRO A 263 -3.86 -5.10 21.98
N ARG A 264 -3.69 -6.03 22.91
CA ARG A 264 -2.66 -5.97 23.96
C ARG A 264 -1.59 -7.04 23.77
N ARG A 265 -1.80 -8.02 22.89
CA ARG A 265 -0.91 -9.18 22.72
C ARG A 265 -0.46 -9.34 21.26
N ILE A 266 -0.09 -8.24 20.61
CA ILE A 266 0.36 -8.24 19.20
C ILE A 266 1.64 -9.06 18.97
N HIS A 267 1.78 -9.67 17.78
CA HIS A 267 2.95 -10.43 17.33
C HIS A 267 4.16 -9.52 17.06
N HIS A 268 4.75 -8.93 18.10
CA HIS A 268 5.89 -8.03 17.94
C HIS A 268 6.92 -8.21 19.06
N ARG A 269 8.17 -8.52 18.66
CA ARG A 269 9.26 -8.86 19.59
C ARG A 269 9.61 -7.69 20.51
N GLY A 270 9.75 -6.49 19.96
CA GLY A 270 10.13 -5.31 20.74
C GLY A 270 9.08 -4.89 21.78
N SER A 271 7.80 -5.19 21.54
CA SER A 271 6.72 -4.85 22.49
C SER A 271 6.50 -5.95 23.53
N SER A 272 6.69 -7.21 23.15
CA SER A 272 6.50 -8.37 24.04
C SER A 272 7.65 -8.63 25.02
N LEU A 273 8.87 -8.16 24.72
CA LEU A 273 10.03 -8.30 25.62
C LEU A 273 10.08 -7.16 26.66
N PRO A 274 10.59 -7.41 27.88
CA PRO A 274 10.82 -6.35 28.86
C PRO A 274 11.83 -5.32 28.33
N SER A 275 11.69 -4.08 28.78
CA SER A 275 12.67 -3.02 28.48
C SER A 275 14.02 -3.32 29.11
N MET A 276 15.10 -2.74 28.56
CA MET A 276 16.44 -2.83 29.17
C MET A 276 16.49 -2.25 30.60
N SER A 277 15.60 -1.32 30.94
CA SER A 277 15.52 -0.77 32.30
C SER A 277 14.92 -1.76 33.31
N SER A 278 13.98 -2.59 32.88
CA SER A 278 13.33 -3.60 33.73
C SER A 278 14.07 -4.94 33.73
N HIS A 279 14.77 -5.26 32.65
CA HIS A 279 15.57 -6.46 32.50
C HIS A 279 16.88 -6.15 31.75
N PRO A 280 17.94 -5.72 32.45
CA PRO A 280 19.21 -5.36 31.81
C PRO A 280 20.05 -6.56 31.40
N GLN A 281 19.68 -7.76 31.88
CA GLN A 281 20.39 -9.00 31.57
C GLN A 281 20.11 -9.45 30.14
N HIS A 282 21.05 -10.24 29.61
CA HIS A 282 20.90 -10.82 28.28
C HIS A 282 19.75 -11.84 28.24
N ILE A 283 18.90 -11.76 27.21
CA ILE A 283 17.86 -12.74 26.93
C ILE A 283 18.30 -13.53 25.71
N SER A 284 18.56 -14.82 25.87
CA SER A 284 18.91 -15.69 24.76
C SER A 284 17.71 -15.95 23.83
N CYS A 285 17.99 -16.35 22.58
CA CYS A 285 16.94 -16.61 21.58
C CYS A 285 15.88 -17.61 22.08
N LYS A 286 16.30 -18.69 22.77
CA LYS A 286 15.37 -19.70 23.31
C LYS A 286 14.52 -19.17 24.46
N GLU A 287 15.08 -18.33 25.32
CA GLU A 287 14.34 -17.71 26.44
C GLU A 287 13.30 -16.71 25.94
N GLY A 288 13.53 -16.07 24.79
CA GLY A 288 12.55 -15.22 24.12
C GLY A 288 11.18 -15.91 23.89
N PHE A 289 11.17 -17.24 23.72
CA PHE A 289 9.92 -17.98 23.54
C PHE A 289 9.02 -18.01 24.78
N ASN A 290 9.55 -17.76 25.98
CA ASN A 290 8.74 -17.63 27.18
C ASN A 290 7.85 -16.38 27.09
N TYR A 291 8.40 -15.27 26.60
CA TYR A 291 7.64 -14.04 26.34
C TYR A 291 6.69 -14.22 25.16
N PHE A 292 7.11 -14.92 24.11
CA PHE A 292 6.26 -15.22 22.96
C PHE A 292 4.98 -15.99 23.37
N ARG A 293 5.11 -17.02 24.21
CA ARG A 293 4.00 -17.88 24.65
C ARG A 293 3.18 -17.31 25.81
N SER A 294 3.59 -16.19 26.39
CA SER A 294 2.91 -15.61 27.55
C SER A 294 1.46 -15.21 27.24
N GLU A 295 0.55 -15.44 28.18
CA GLU A 295 -0.82 -14.93 28.11
C GLU A 295 -0.97 -13.48 28.60
N GLN A 296 0.10 -12.94 29.19
CA GLN A 296 0.12 -11.54 29.62
C GLN A 296 0.15 -10.59 28.42
N SER A 297 -0.39 -9.39 28.63
CA SER A 297 -0.23 -8.27 27.70
C SER A 297 1.25 -7.99 27.43
N ASN A 298 1.54 -7.45 26.25
CA ASN A 298 2.87 -6.97 25.91
C ASN A 298 3.26 -5.83 26.88
N PRO A 299 4.43 -5.89 27.55
CA PRO A 299 4.82 -4.91 28.56
C PRO A 299 5.04 -3.49 28.00
N ASN A 300 5.34 -3.37 26.70
CA ASN A 300 5.47 -2.06 26.05
C ASN A 300 4.35 -1.89 25.02
N LEU A 301 3.55 -0.83 25.17
CA LEU A 301 2.55 -0.47 24.17
C LEU A 301 3.24 0.05 22.91
N LEU A 302 3.02 -0.63 21.78
CA LEU A 302 3.47 -0.16 20.46
C LEU A 302 2.44 0.80 19.87
N VAL A 303 2.34 1.99 20.48
CA VAL A 303 1.31 2.98 20.15
C VAL A 303 1.30 3.30 18.65
N GLY A 304 0.12 3.27 18.05
CA GLY A 304 -0.11 3.56 16.63
C GLY A 304 0.09 2.38 15.68
N ALA A 305 0.61 1.24 16.15
CA ALA A 305 0.70 0.04 15.31
C ALA A 305 -0.69 -0.51 15.01
N VAL A 306 -0.94 -0.83 13.75
CA VAL A 306 -2.17 -1.50 13.30
C VAL A 306 -1.85 -2.96 13.05
N THR A 307 -2.67 -3.85 13.60
CA THR A 307 -2.49 -5.29 13.45
C THR A 307 -3.01 -5.80 12.10
N GLY A 308 -2.87 -7.09 11.82
CA GLY A 308 -3.46 -7.75 10.66
C GLY A 308 -5.00 -7.69 10.63
N GLY A 309 -5.64 -7.61 11.81
CA GLY A 309 -7.07 -7.37 11.99
C GLY A 309 -7.93 -8.64 12.02
N PRO A 310 -9.26 -8.51 11.93
CA PRO A 310 -10.18 -9.62 12.11
C PRO A 310 -10.21 -10.56 10.89
N ASN A 311 -10.72 -11.77 11.09
CA ASN A 311 -11.03 -12.68 9.99
C ASN A 311 -12.28 -12.24 9.19
N GLY A 312 -12.65 -13.04 8.18
CA GLY A 312 -13.79 -12.77 7.29
C GLY A 312 -15.17 -12.68 7.96
N TYR A 313 -15.27 -12.98 9.26
CA TYR A 313 -16.49 -12.92 10.06
C TYR A 313 -16.44 -11.85 11.16
N ASP A 314 -15.54 -10.86 11.01
CA ASP A 314 -15.34 -9.76 11.98
C ASP A 314 -14.82 -10.20 13.35
N HIS A 315 -14.25 -11.42 13.47
CA HIS A 315 -13.69 -11.92 14.73
C HIS A 315 -12.16 -11.73 14.80
N TYR A 316 -11.71 -11.21 15.95
CA TYR A 316 -10.31 -10.98 16.27
C TYR A 316 -9.91 -11.71 17.57
N ALA A 317 -8.86 -12.51 17.52
CA ALA A 317 -8.26 -13.14 18.67
C ALA A 317 -6.96 -12.41 19.07
N ASP A 318 -6.96 -11.75 20.24
CA ASP A 318 -5.78 -11.06 20.77
C ASP A 318 -4.75 -12.06 21.33
N GLU A 319 -4.10 -12.77 20.41
CA GLU A 319 -3.17 -13.86 20.68
C GLU A 319 -1.85 -13.65 19.95
N ARG A 320 -0.75 -13.54 20.70
CA ARG A 320 0.58 -13.22 20.15
C ARG A 320 1.09 -14.22 19.11
N TYR A 321 0.66 -15.48 19.18
CA TYR A 321 1.06 -16.50 18.21
C TYR A 321 0.21 -16.50 16.95
N ASN A 322 -0.97 -15.85 16.97
CA ASN A 322 -1.82 -15.66 15.81
C ASN A 322 -1.26 -14.50 14.97
N TYR A 323 -0.19 -14.77 14.22
CA TYR A 323 0.47 -13.73 13.42
C TYR A 323 -0.46 -13.17 12.33
N GLU A 324 -1.36 -13.99 11.76
CA GLU A 324 -2.30 -13.60 10.71
C GLU A 324 -3.13 -12.37 11.12
N GLN A 325 -3.63 -12.36 12.35
CA GLN A 325 -4.43 -11.26 12.89
C GLN A 325 -3.61 -10.25 13.69
N SER A 326 -2.60 -10.69 14.44
CA SER A 326 -1.95 -9.87 15.47
C SER A 326 -0.62 -9.24 15.04
N GLU A 327 -0.10 -9.57 13.86
CA GLU A 327 1.14 -8.98 13.33
C GLU A 327 0.91 -7.55 12.84
N PRO A 328 1.67 -6.56 13.34
CA PRO A 328 1.71 -5.25 12.74
C PRO A 328 2.78 -5.18 11.65
N ALA A 329 2.47 -4.51 10.54
CA ALA A 329 3.43 -4.32 9.45
C ALA A 329 3.45 -2.88 8.93
N LEU A 330 4.61 -2.46 8.40
CA LEU A 330 4.81 -1.10 7.89
C LEU A 330 3.85 -0.76 6.75
N TYR A 331 3.56 -1.72 5.86
CA TYR A 331 2.63 -1.54 4.73
C TYR A 331 1.16 -1.48 5.13
N ILE A 332 0.79 -1.86 6.36
CA ILE A 332 -0.55 -1.62 6.90
C ILE A 332 -0.65 -0.15 7.36
N ASN A 333 0.35 0.31 8.11
CA ASN A 333 0.39 1.67 8.63
C ASN A 333 0.61 2.75 7.56
N ALA A 334 1.46 2.49 6.55
CA ALA A 334 1.83 3.47 5.53
C ALA A 334 0.63 4.10 4.79
N PRO A 335 -0.29 3.33 4.17
CA PRO A 335 -1.48 3.91 3.52
C PRO A 335 -2.46 4.53 4.52
N LEU A 336 -2.59 3.97 5.74
CA LEU A 336 -3.47 4.54 6.77
C LEU A 336 -3.05 5.95 7.16
N VAL A 337 -1.74 6.23 7.31
CA VAL A 337 -1.25 7.58 7.60
C VAL A 337 -1.69 8.56 6.51
N GLY A 338 -1.65 8.16 5.24
CA GLY A 338 -2.15 8.97 4.13
C GLY A 338 -3.66 9.23 4.22
N ALA A 339 -4.45 8.19 4.53
CA ALA A 339 -5.90 8.30 4.71
C ALA A 339 -6.29 9.21 5.88
N LEU A 340 -5.65 9.03 7.04
CA LEU A 340 -5.85 9.88 8.23
C LEU A 340 -5.46 11.32 7.96
N SER A 341 -4.34 11.54 7.25
CA SER A 341 -3.91 12.89 6.86
C SER A 341 -4.96 13.59 6.01
N TYR A 342 -5.55 12.89 5.04
CA TYR A 342 -6.64 13.43 4.23
C TYR A 342 -7.88 13.74 5.07
N LEU A 343 -8.36 12.79 5.88
CA LEU A 343 -9.58 12.92 6.68
C LEU A 343 -9.45 14.00 7.77
N SER A 344 -8.26 14.18 8.35
CA SER A 344 -8.00 15.23 9.35
C SER A 344 -8.14 16.65 8.81
N GLY A 345 -7.98 16.84 7.49
CA GLY A 345 -8.15 18.12 6.81
C GLY A 345 -9.61 18.57 6.65
N PHE A 346 -10.58 17.68 6.91
CA PHE A 346 -12.00 17.98 6.90
C PHE A 346 -12.50 17.98 8.35
N SER A 347 -12.60 19.16 8.96
CA SER A 347 -13.28 19.29 10.26
C SER A 347 -14.79 19.04 10.05
N TYR A 348 -15.35 18.14 10.84
CA TYR A 348 -16.80 17.93 10.93
C TYR A 348 -17.46 18.94 11.86
#